data_AF-A0A1L3JBL9-F1
#
_entry.id   AF-A0A1L3JBL9-F1
#
_cell.length_a   1.000
_cell.length_b   1.000
_cell.length_c   1.000
_cell.angle_alpha   90.00
_cell.angle_beta   90.00
_cell.angle_gamma   90.00
#
_symmetry.space_group_name_H-M   'P 1'
#
loop_
_entity.id
_entity.type
_entity.pdbx_description
1 polymer ?
#
loop_
_entity_poly.entity_id
_entity_poly.type
_entity_poly.pdbx_seq_one_letter_code
_entity_poly.pdbx_strand_id
1 'polypeptide(L)'
;MSADQNSREYQICTRCIMDTSDPRIQFNDDGLCEYCINFDTTIKPNWHTDERGARELAALSEKIKAEGKGKDFDCIIGLSGGLDSSYATYIAVEKMGLRPLLYHVDAGWNTDQAVGNIEKLVDGLGMDLYTDVINWQEMKDLQTAFLKSQISDQDLPQDAAFFSSLYKFARKNKIKYVLTGANFSTECCREPEEWGGYTGIDTMLFGDIHRQFGKRELKTFPLMDIFVYKIFYQRILGMEVAKPLNLVPYIKADAEALLENKFGWKKFQHKHHESRFTRFYEDYWMPKKFGYEKRRAHFSSLIMTGQLTRDAALERISKPEMDEHFLRQEFEYVANKLDMSVAELQEIFEGENKTYKNYKNKRWAIGLGANIMRMLGMENRLLR
;
A
#
# COMPACT_ATOMS: atom_id res chain seq x y z
N MET A 1 -19.59 27.08 5.33
CA MET A 1 -18.58 28.02 4.82
C MET A 1 -17.66 28.42 5.96
N SER A 2 -16.64 27.62 6.23
CA SER A 2 -15.51 27.98 7.08
C SER A 2 -14.35 28.35 6.17
N ALA A 3 -13.99 29.62 6.20
CA ALA A 3 -12.84 30.18 5.53
C ALA A 3 -11.58 29.73 6.26
N ASP A 4 -10.84 28.80 5.66
CA ASP A 4 -9.37 28.72 5.79
C ASP A 4 -8.77 27.93 4.62
N GLN A 5 -9.08 28.34 3.39
CA GLN A 5 -8.23 28.02 2.25
C GLN A 5 -7.11 29.05 2.24
N ASN A 6 -6.00 28.71 2.89
CA ASN A 6 -4.71 29.32 2.61
C ASN A 6 -4.45 29.09 1.12
N SER A 7 -4.84 30.05 0.26
CA SER A 7 -4.85 29.91 -1.20
C SER A 7 -3.41 29.99 -1.70
N ARG A 8 -2.64 28.95 -1.41
CA ARG A 8 -1.33 28.75 -1.99
C ARG A 8 -1.49 28.74 -3.51
N GLU A 9 -0.66 29.51 -4.19
CA GLU A 9 -0.61 29.51 -5.65
C GLU A 9 -0.33 28.09 -6.16
N TYR A 10 -1.05 27.70 -7.22
CA TYR A 10 -0.87 26.38 -7.81
C TYR A 10 0.55 26.23 -8.36
N GLN A 11 1.25 25.17 -7.94
CA GLN A 11 2.58 24.86 -8.42
C GLN A 11 2.74 23.35 -8.60
N ILE A 12 3.32 22.95 -9.71
CA ILE A 12 3.69 21.56 -10.02
C ILE A 12 5.21 21.45 -10.13
N CYS A 13 5.76 20.33 -9.66
CA CYS A 13 7.20 20.07 -9.74
C CYS A 13 7.70 20.16 -11.19
N THR A 14 8.89 20.75 -11.36
CA THR A 14 9.56 20.86 -12.66
C THR A 14 10.08 19.51 -13.17
N ARG A 15 10.37 18.55 -12.28
CA ARG A 15 10.84 17.20 -12.65
C ARG A 15 9.75 16.14 -12.65
N CYS A 16 9.02 15.99 -11.55
CA CYS A 16 7.92 15.03 -11.44
C CYS A 16 6.57 15.72 -11.65
N ILE A 17 5.48 15.11 -11.18
CA ILE A 17 4.12 15.67 -11.31
C ILE A 17 3.40 15.85 -9.97
N MET A 18 4.13 15.78 -8.86
CA MET A 18 3.61 16.21 -7.56
C MET A 18 3.36 17.71 -7.57
N ASP A 19 2.25 18.14 -7.00
CA ASP A 19 1.82 19.54 -6.99
C ASP A 19 1.25 19.95 -5.63
N THR A 20 0.75 21.19 -5.54
CA THR A 20 0.20 21.79 -4.32
C THR A 20 -1.09 21.16 -3.81
N SER A 21 -1.65 20.13 -4.46
CA SER A 21 -2.71 19.32 -3.85
C SER A 21 -2.21 18.46 -2.69
N ASP A 22 -0.88 18.26 -2.57
CA ASP A 22 -0.25 17.94 -1.29
C ASP A 22 -0.08 19.27 -0.51
N PRO A 23 -0.84 19.48 0.58
CA PRO A 23 -0.84 20.77 1.26
C PRO A 23 0.49 21.09 1.94
N ARG A 24 1.36 20.11 2.14
CA ARG A 24 2.65 20.26 2.82
C ARG A 24 3.84 20.26 1.88
N ILE A 25 3.62 20.10 0.58
CA ILE A 25 4.71 20.04 -0.40
C ILE A 25 5.57 21.30 -0.39
N GLN A 26 6.87 21.16 -0.51
CA GLN A 26 7.82 22.26 -0.61
C GLN A 26 8.57 22.14 -1.92
N PHE A 27 8.86 23.29 -2.51
CA PHE A 27 9.66 23.43 -3.71
C PHE A 27 10.88 24.29 -3.38
N ASN A 28 12.03 23.98 -3.97
CA ASN A 28 13.18 24.87 -3.95
C ASN A 28 13.00 26.01 -4.99
N ASP A 29 14.00 26.89 -5.09
CA ASP A 29 14.00 28.03 -6.01
C ASP A 29 13.90 27.63 -7.50
N ASP A 30 14.33 26.40 -7.86
CA ASP A 30 14.21 25.84 -9.21
C ASP A 30 12.85 25.16 -9.48
N GLY A 31 11.92 25.21 -8.53
CA GLY A 31 10.61 24.55 -8.60
C GLY A 31 10.67 23.02 -8.47
N LEU A 32 11.78 22.47 -7.96
CA LEU A 32 11.94 21.04 -7.68
C LEU A 32 11.30 20.71 -6.33
N CYS A 33 10.40 19.72 -6.30
CA CYS A 33 9.74 19.32 -5.06
C CYS A 33 10.67 18.49 -4.14
N GLU A 34 10.39 18.52 -2.84
CA GLU A 34 11.17 17.78 -1.85
C GLU A 34 11.18 16.26 -2.03
N TYR A 35 10.16 15.66 -2.66
CA TYR A 35 10.17 14.23 -2.98
C TYR A 35 11.29 13.91 -3.97
N CYS A 36 11.46 14.79 -4.96
CA CYS A 36 12.55 14.68 -5.92
C CYS A 36 13.91 14.88 -5.24
N ILE A 37 14.02 15.88 -4.37
CA ILE A 37 15.23 16.13 -3.59
C ILE A 37 15.56 14.90 -2.72
N ASN A 38 14.60 14.37 -1.97
CA ASN A 38 14.79 13.17 -1.14
C ASN A 38 15.18 11.94 -1.96
N PHE A 39 14.66 11.80 -3.18
CA PHE A 39 15.08 10.72 -4.06
C PHE A 39 16.56 10.83 -4.40
N ASP A 40 17.05 12.01 -4.76
CA ASP A 40 18.44 12.20 -5.15
C ASP A 40 19.41 12.13 -3.99
N THR A 41 19.04 12.68 -2.83
CA THR A 41 19.94 12.83 -1.67
C THR A 41 19.90 11.65 -0.71
N THR A 42 18.75 10.96 -0.61
CA THR A 42 18.55 9.89 0.38
C THR A 42 18.32 8.54 -0.27
N ILE A 43 17.38 8.42 -1.22
CA ILE A 43 16.98 7.10 -1.75
C ILE A 43 18.02 6.55 -2.72
N LYS A 44 18.29 7.27 -3.82
CA LYS A 44 19.17 6.83 -4.90
C LYS A 44 20.58 6.46 -4.43
N PRO A 45 21.24 7.20 -3.53
CA PRO A 45 22.56 6.83 -3.04
C PRO A 45 22.58 5.54 -2.18
N ASN A 46 21.44 5.18 -1.58
CA ASN A 46 21.29 4.01 -0.71
C ASN A 46 20.49 2.88 -1.37
N TRP A 47 20.17 2.99 -2.67
CA TRP A 47 19.42 2.01 -3.42
C TRP A 47 20.34 1.29 -4.40
N HIS A 48 20.77 0.09 -4.02
CA HIS A 48 21.74 -0.69 -4.78
C HIS A 48 21.07 -1.91 -5.39
N THR A 49 20.87 -1.88 -6.70
CA THR A 49 20.30 -2.97 -7.50
C THR A 49 21.33 -3.65 -8.41
N ASP A 50 22.60 -3.23 -8.29
CA ASP A 50 23.75 -3.74 -9.01
C ASP A 50 24.37 -4.97 -8.31
N GLU A 51 25.65 -5.26 -8.58
CA GLU A 51 26.40 -6.34 -7.94
C GLU A 51 26.39 -6.27 -6.41
N ARG A 52 26.33 -5.07 -5.82
CA ARG A 52 26.20 -4.92 -4.37
C ARG A 52 24.84 -5.42 -3.90
N GLY A 53 23.77 -5.03 -4.58
CA GLY A 53 22.42 -5.52 -4.31
C GLY A 53 22.34 -7.04 -4.42
N ALA A 54 22.94 -7.61 -5.46
CA ALA A 54 23.00 -9.06 -5.66
C ALA A 54 23.73 -9.79 -4.51
N ARG A 55 24.86 -9.26 -4.03
CA ARG A 55 25.57 -9.81 -2.87
C ARG A 55 24.75 -9.71 -1.58
N GLU A 56 24.10 -8.57 -1.34
CA GLU A 56 23.24 -8.36 -0.17
C GLU A 56 22.02 -9.30 -0.20
N LEU A 57 21.41 -9.51 -1.38
CA LEU A 57 20.31 -10.45 -1.57
C LEU A 57 20.75 -11.89 -1.30
N ALA A 58 21.92 -12.29 -1.81
CA ALA A 58 22.47 -13.63 -1.55
C ALA A 58 22.75 -13.84 -0.05
N ALA A 59 23.37 -12.87 0.62
CA ALA A 59 23.62 -12.93 2.07
C ALA A 59 22.31 -13.03 2.87
N LEU A 60 21.29 -12.25 2.51
CA LEU A 60 19.96 -12.34 3.11
C LEU A 60 19.33 -13.72 2.89
N SER A 61 19.44 -14.25 1.67
CA SER A 61 18.91 -15.58 1.31
C SER A 61 19.55 -16.67 2.17
N GLU A 62 20.87 -16.68 2.28
CA GLU A 62 21.60 -17.68 3.07
C GLU A 62 21.30 -17.57 4.58
N LYS A 63 21.18 -16.33 5.10
CA LYS A 63 20.74 -16.11 6.49
C LYS A 63 19.35 -16.70 6.74
N ILE A 64 18.39 -16.40 5.87
CA ILE A 64 17.00 -16.88 6.01
C ILE A 64 16.95 -18.42 5.93
N LYS A 65 17.63 -19.04 4.96
CA LYS A 65 17.71 -20.50 4.83
C LYS A 65 18.35 -21.16 6.05
N ALA A 66 19.45 -20.61 6.55
CA ALA A 66 20.15 -21.16 7.71
C ALA A 66 19.25 -21.17 8.94
N GLU A 67 18.50 -20.10 9.19
CA GLU A 67 17.53 -20.00 10.29
C GLU A 67 16.20 -20.73 10.03
N GLY A 68 15.92 -21.06 8.76
CA GLY A 68 14.78 -21.84 8.29
C GLY A 68 14.99 -23.37 8.33
N LYS A 69 16.23 -23.84 8.55
CA LYS A 69 16.56 -25.26 8.57
C LYS A 69 15.72 -26.02 9.59
N GLY A 70 15.07 -27.10 9.13
CA GLY A 70 14.19 -27.94 9.95
C GLY A 70 12.77 -27.41 10.15
N LYS A 71 12.41 -26.30 9.47
CA LYS A 71 11.04 -25.78 9.40
C LYS A 71 10.42 -26.06 8.03
N ASP A 72 9.10 -26.06 7.99
CA ASP A 72 8.32 -26.20 6.75
C ASP A 72 8.54 -24.99 5.84
N PHE A 73 8.60 -23.78 6.43
CA PHE A 73 8.76 -22.52 5.72
C PHE A 73 9.94 -21.71 6.26
N ASP A 74 10.65 -21.03 5.35
CA ASP A 74 11.76 -20.15 5.70
C ASP A 74 11.26 -18.73 6.04
N CYS A 75 10.18 -18.30 5.39
CA CYS A 75 9.57 -16.98 5.52
C CYS A 75 8.08 -17.01 5.15
N ILE A 76 7.40 -15.86 5.27
CA ILE A 76 6.01 -15.67 4.84
C ILE A 76 5.89 -14.44 3.94
N ILE A 77 5.05 -14.51 2.91
CA ILE A 77 4.79 -13.42 1.96
C ILE A 77 3.29 -13.17 1.88
N GLY A 78 2.89 -11.91 2.11
CA GLY A 78 1.54 -11.46 1.81
C GLY A 78 1.33 -11.36 0.30
N LEU A 79 0.35 -12.09 -0.25
CA LEU A 79 0.11 -12.14 -1.70
C LEU A 79 -1.25 -11.53 -2.07
N SER A 80 -1.25 -10.48 -2.90
CA SER A 80 -2.47 -9.77 -3.35
C SER A 80 -2.90 -10.12 -4.78
N GLY A 81 -2.03 -10.78 -5.56
CA GLY A 81 -2.20 -10.94 -7.01
C GLY A 81 -1.76 -9.72 -7.83
N GLY A 82 -1.49 -8.59 -7.17
CA GLY A 82 -0.87 -7.40 -7.76
C GLY A 82 0.59 -7.63 -8.15
N LEU A 83 1.14 -6.69 -8.93
CA LEU A 83 2.49 -6.81 -9.52
C LEU A 83 3.58 -6.95 -8.45
N ASP A 84 3.61 -6.06 -7.47
CA ASP A 84 4.69 -5.97 -6.49
C ASP A 84 4.80 -7.23 -5.62
N SER A 85 3.67 -7.73 -5.11
CA SER A 85 3.64 -8.96 -4.30
C SER A 85 3.93 -10.22 -5.13
N SER A 86 3.47 -10.24 -6.40
CA SER A 86 3.74 -11.34 -7.33
C SER A 86 5.23 -11.41 -7.70
N TYR A 87 5.84 -10.27 -8.01
CA TYR A 87 7.25 -10.20 -8.36
C TYR A 87 8.15 -10.48 -7.15
N ALA A 88 7.80 -10.01 -5.96
CA ALA A 88 8.51 -10.37 -4.73
C ALA A 88 8.49 -11.87 -4.46
N THR A 89 7.35 -12.53 -4.69
CA THR A 89 7.23 -13.99 -4.60
C THR A 89 8.13 -14.69 -5.61
N TYR A 90 8.14 -14.25 -6.87
CA TYR A 90 9.07 -14.77 -7.88
C TYR A 90 10.54 -14.62 -7.44
N ILE A 91 10.95 -13.45 -6.96
CA ILE A 91 12.32 -13.22 -6.49
C ILE A 91 12.66 -14.13 -5.30
N ALA A 92 11.76 -14.27 -4.33
CA ALA A 92 11.98 -15.11 -3.15
C ALA A 92 12.16 -16.58 -3.50
N VAL A 93 11.36 -17.11 -4.42
CA VAL A 93 11.44 -18.53 -4.81
C VAL A 93 12.61 -18.75 -5.78
N GLU A 94 12.69 -17.99 -6.86
CA GLU A 94 13.56 -18.31 -8.00
C GLU A 94 14.96 -17.72 -7.91
N LYS A 95 15.12 -16.59 -7.21
CA LYS A 95 16.42 -15.92 -7.07
C LYS A 95 17.04 -16.17 -5.70
N MET A 96 16.22 -16.16 -4.66
CA MET A 96 16.69 -16.41 -3.29
C MET A 96 16.70 -17.90 -2.95
N GLY A 97 15.89 -18.73 -3.62
CA GLY A 97 15.77 -20.16 -3.32
C GLY A 97 15.11 -20.45 -1.98
N LEU A 98 14.19 -19.58 -1.55
CA LEU A 98 13.45 -19.73 -0.30
C LEU A 98 12.19 -20.56 -0.49
N ARG A 99 11.69 -21.12 0.63
CA ARG A 99 10.39 -21.81 0.72
C ARG A 99 9.41 -20.91 1.50
N PRO A 100 8.82 -19.89 0.86
CA PRO A 100 7.86 -19.03 1.53
C PRO A 100 6.53 -19.74 1.75
N LEU A 101 5.88 -19.46 2.88
CA LEU A 101 4.44 -19.62 2.98
C LEU A 101 3.78 -18.43 2.28
N LEU A 102 2.98 -18.68 1.24
CA LEU A 102 2.18 -17.63 0.62
C LEU A 102 0.91 -17.44 1.45
N TYR A 103 0.63 -16.19 1.81
CA TYR A 103 -0.47 -15.83 2.69
C TYR A 103 -1.34 -14.79 2.02
N HIS A 104 -2.54 -15.18 1.59
CA HIS A 104 -3.53 -14.28 1.04
C HIS A 104 -4.57 -13.93 2.10
N VAL A 105 -5.01 -12.67 2.12
CA VAL A 105 -6.09 -12.22 3.00
C VAL A 105 -7.24 -11.77 2.13
N ASP A 106 -8.37 -12.46 2.23
CA ASP A 106 -9.60 -12.08 1.55
C ASP A 106 -10.43 -11.18 2.48
N ALA A 107 -10.35 -9.87 2.24
CA ALA A 107 -11.19 -8.86 2.90
C ALA A 107 -12.55 -8.65 2.20
N GLY A 108 -12.87 -9.48 1.21
CA GLY A 108 -14.12 -9.45 0.46
C GLY A 108 -14.09 -8.56 -0.78
N TRP A 109 -12.96 -7.96 -1.16
CA TRP A 109 -12.89 -6.99 -2.27
C TRP A 109 -12.04 -7.43 -3.47
N ASN A 110 -11.58 -8.68 -3.48
CA ASN A 110 -10.78 -9.21 -4.59
C ASN A 110 -11.51 -9.12 -5.94
N THR A 111 -10.75 -8.83 -6.99
CA THR A 111 -11.18 -9.02 -8.39
C THR A 111 -10.94 -10.46 -8.83
N ASP A 112 -11.73 -10.92 -9.80
CA ASP A 112 -11.51 -12.24 -10.42
C ASP A 112 -10.11 -12.34 -11.06
N GLN A 113 -9.60 -11.22 -11.61
CA GLN A 113 -8.24 -11.15 -12.14
C GLN A 113 -7.18 -11.33 -11.04
N ALA A 114 -7.38 -10.74 -9.85
CA ALA A 114 -6.47 -10.92 -8.72
C ALA A 114 -6.42 -12.37 -8.26
N VAL A 115 -7.59 -13.01 -8.11
CA VAL A 115 -7.70 -14.43 -7.76
C VAL A 115 -6.98 -15.29 -8.80
N GLY A 116 -7.27 -15.09 -10.09
CA GLY A 116 -6.63 -15.85 -11.17
C GLY A 116 -5.11 -15.60 -11.27
N ASN A 117 -4.63 -14.41 -10.93
CA ASN A 117 -3.19 -14.11 -10.86
C ASN A 117 -2.51 -14.83 -9.69
N ILE A 118 -3.19 -14.91 -8.54
CA ILE A 118 -2.71 -15.67 -7.37
C ILE A 118 -2.59 -17.15 -7.74
N GLU A 119 -3.66 -17.76 -8.26
CA GLU A 119 -3.71 -19.18 -8.64
C GLU A 119 -2.58 -19.54 -9.59
N LYS A 120 -2.44 -18.79 -10.70
CA LYS A 120 -1.39 -19.01 -11.69
C LYS A 120 0.02 -18.93 -11.13
N LEU A 121 0.27 -17.98 -10.24
CA LEU A 121 1.59 -17.79 -9.64
C LEU A 121 1.91 -18.90 -8.63
N VAL A 122 0.93 -19.26 -7.80
CA VAL A 122 1.03 -20.34 -6.82
C VAL A 122 1.31 -21.67 -7.52
N ASP A 123 0.51 -22.02 -8.53
CA ASP A 123 0.67 -23.24 -9.33
C ASP A 123 1.99 -23.24 -10.10
N GLY A 124 2.30 -22.11 -10.75
CA GLY A 124 3.51 -21.97 -11.57
C GLY A 124 4.81 -22.03 -10.79
N LEU A 125 4.80 -21.70 -9.50
CA LEU A 125 5.94 -21.81 -8.60
C LEU A 125 5.89 -23.09 -7.74
N GLY A 126 4.81 -23.87 -7.79
CA GLY A 126 4.61 -25.07 -6.98
C GLY A 126 4.60 -24.78 -5.48
N MET A 127 4.02 -23.65 -5.07
CA MET A 127 4.00 -23.18 -3.68
C MET A 127 2.66 -23.48 -2.99
N ASP A 128 2.66 -23.51 -1.66
CA ASP A 128 1.44 -23.57 -0.88
C ASP A 128 0.87 -22.17 -0.61
N LEU A 129 -0.45 -22.04 -0.74
CA LEU A 129 -1.20 -20.84 -0.39
C LEU A 129 -2.10 -21.08 0.82
N TYR A 130 -1.98 -20.21 1.82
CA TYR A 130 -2.94 -20.08 2.90
C TYR A 130 -3.80 -18.83 2.70
N THR A 131 -5.12 -19.01 2.61
CA THR A 131 -6.07 -17.90 2.52
C THR A 131 -6.77 -17.68 3.85
N ASP A 132 -6.60 -16.49 4.42
CA ASP A 132 -7.36 -16.04 5.58
C ASP A 132 -8.55 -15.18 5.14
N VAL A 133 -9.76 -15.69 5.40
CA VAL A 133 -11.00 -15.01 5.03
C VAL A 133 -11.47 -14.18 6.21
N ILE A 134 -11.43 -12.87 6.06
CA ILE A 134 -11.89 -11.94 7.09
C ILE A 134 -13.40 -12.04 7.23
N ASN A 135 -13.90 -11.92 8.46
CA ASN A 135 -15.33 -11.85 8.70
C ASN A 135 -15.94 -10.67 7.93
N TRP A 136 -16.60 -10.97 6.82
CA TRP A 136 -17.15 -9.96 5.91
C TRP A 136 -18.08 -8.97 6.60
N GLN A 137 -18.88 -9.42 7.57
CA GLN A 137 -19.81 -8.53 8.25
C GLN A 137 -19.09 -7.53 9.16
N GLU A 138 -17.95 -7.90 9.75
CA GLU A 138 -17.11 -6.99 10.54
C GLU A 138 -16.32 -6.04 9.62
N MET A 139 -15.75 -6.56 8.53
CA MET A 139 -15.06 -5.77 7.52
C MET A 139 -15.98 -4.71 6.89
N LYS A 140 -17.20 -5.11 6.49
CA LYS A 140 -18.23 -4.22 5.95
C LYS A 140 -18.64 -3.13 6.96
N ASP A 141 -18.88 -3.49 8.22
CA ASP A 141 -19.25 -2.52 9.26
C ASP A 141 -18.14 -1.48 9.46
N LEU A 142 -16.88 -1.93 9.52
CA LEU A 142 -15.73 -1.04 9.63
C LEU A 142 -15.53 -0.19 8.39
N GLN A 143 -15.66 -0.75 7.18
CA GLN A 143 -15.55 -0.01 5.93
C GLN A 143 -16.61 1.09 5.83
N THR A 144 -17.87 0.79 6.16
CA THR A 144 -18.96 1.76 6.21
C THR A 144 -18.71 2.83 7.28
N ALA A 145 -18.16 2.46 8.45
CA ALA A 145 -17.79 3.42 9.48
C ALA A 145 -16.71 4.41 8.99
N PHE A 146 -15.72 3.93 8.23
CA PHE A 146 -14.68 4.77 7.63
C PHE A 146 -15.24 5.69 6.54
N LEU A 147 -16.16 5.22 5.68
CA LEU A 147 -16.83 6.09 4.70
C LEU A 147 -17.59 7.22 5.40
N LYS A 148 -18.34 6.89 6.46
CA LYS A 148 -19.07 7.87 7.29
C LYS A 148 -18.17 8.82 8.07
N SER A 149 -16.93 8.45 8.32
CA SER A 149 -15.96 9.32 9.00
C SER A 149 -15.50 10.50 8.14
N GLN A 150 -15.74 10.45 6.83
CA GLN A 150 -15.40 11.52 5.89
C GLN A 150 -13.88 11.80 5.78
N ILE A 151 -13.01 10.94 6.31
CA ILE A 151 -11.56 11.07 6.12
C ILE A 151 -11.17 10.61 4.70
N SER A 152 -10.05 11.08 4.18
CA SER A 152 -9.56 10.63 2.88
C SER A 152 -9.13 9.17 2.88
N ASP A 153 -8.61 8.66 3.99
CA ASP A 153 -7.97 7.34 4.06
C ASP A 153 -8.96 6.17 4.19
N GLN A 154 -9.61 5.82 3.08
CA GLN A 154 -10.69 4.82 3.05
C GLN A 154 -10.21 3.37 2.92
N ASP A 155 -8.95 3.13 2.54
CA ASP A 155 -8.36 1.78 2.48
C ASP A 155 -7.88 1.25 3.83
N LEU A 156 -7.79 2.11 4.86
CA LEU A 156 -7.31 1.74 6.19
C LEU A 156 -7.95 0.45 6.74
N PRO A 157 -9.27 0.21 6.64
CA PRO A 157 -9.87 -1.07 7.01
C PRO A 157 -9.24 -2.29 6.31
N GLN A 158 -8.98 -2.21 5.00
CA GLN A 158 -8.36 -3.31 4.24
C GLN A 158 -6.89 -3.49 4.67
N ASP A 159 -6.12 -2.41 4.71
CA ASP A 159 -4.71 -2.43 5.13
C ASP A 159 -4.55 -3.01 6.53
N ALA A 160 -5.43 -2.61 7.45
CA ALA A 160 -5.45 -3.15 8.81
C ALA A 160 -5.68 -4.65 8.82
N ALA A 161 -6.62 -5.15 8.02
CA ALA A 161 -6.89 -6.57 7.90
C ALA A 161 -5.66 -7.32 7.36
N PHE A 162 -5.09 -6.85 6.25
CA PHE A 162 -3.97 -7.49 5.57
C PHE A 162 -2.73 -7.59 6.45
N PHE A 163 -2.23 -6.46 6.95
CA PHE A 163 -0.98 -6.46 7.72
C PHE A 163 -1.14 -7.07 9.11
N SER A 164 -2.25 -6.79 9.80
CA SER A 164 -2.44 -7.36 11.13
C SER A 164 -2.63 -8.86 11.06
N SER A 165 -3.37 -9.39 10.08
CA SER A 165 -3.57 -10.83 9.99
C SER A 165 -2.25 -11.53 9.66
N LEU A 166 -1.52 -11.02 8.66
CA LEU A 166 -0.19 -11.52 8.30
C LEU A 166 0.76 -11.56 9.51
N TYR A 167 0.87 -10.47 10.27
CA TYR A 167 1.76 -10.42 11.44
C TYR A 167 1.28 -11.32 12.59
N LYS A 168 -0.04 -11.38 12.86
CA LYS A 168 -0.59 -12.31 13.86
C LYS A 168 -0.29 -13.75 13.48
N PHE A 169 -0.48 -14.11 12.22
CA PHE A 169 -0.24 -15.45 11.70
C PHE A 169 1.25 -15.81 11.76
N ALA A 170 2.13 -14.93 11.27
CA ALA A 170 3.58 -15.12 11.32
C ALA A 170 4.05 -15.35 12.77
N ARG A 171 3.57 -14.52 13.71
CA ARG A 171 3.88 -14.67 15.14
C ARG A 171 3.35 -15.97 15.71
N LYS A 172 2.08 -16.32 15.43
CA LYS A 172 1.46 -17.55 15.93
C LYS A 172 2.22 -18.80 15.47
N ASN A 173 2.71 -18.79 14.24
CA ASN A 173 3.44 -19.90 13.63
C ASN A 173 4.97 -19.77 13.74
N LYS A 174 5.47 -18.80 14.53
CA LYS A 174 6.91 -18.57 14.78
C LYS A 174 7.73 -18.39 13.48
N ILE A 175 7.12 -17.80 12.45
CA ILE A 175 7.79 -17.43 11.21
C ILE A 175 8.46 -16.08 11.45
N LYS A 176 9.79 -16.08 11.45
CA LYS A 176 10.61 -14.91 11.79
C LYS A 176 10.63 -13.86 10.67
N TYR A 177 10.70 -14.31 9.42
CA TYR A 177 10.90 -13.45 8.25
C TYR A 177 9.59 -13.19 7.51
N VAL A 178 9.23 -11.92 7.36
CA VAL A 178 8.13 -11.46 6.51
C VAL A 178 8.72 -10.75 5.31
N LEU A 179 8.49 -11.25 4.10
CA LEU A 179 8.94 -10.61 2.87
C LEU A 179 7.78 -9.80 2.27
N THR A 180 8.08 -8.60 1.76
CA THR A 180 7.09 -7.68 1.19
C THR A 180 7.53 -7.17 -0.18
N GLY A 181 6.55 -6.87 -1.04
CA GLY A 181 6.75 -6.20 -2.33
C GLY A 181 7.06 -4.71 -2.24
N ALA A 182 7.15 -4.13 -1.03
CA ALA A 182 7.50 -2.72 -0.87
C ALA A 182 8.87 -2.40 -1.51
N ASN A 183 8.92 -1.38 -2.37
CA ASN A 183 10.10 -1.10 -3.19
C ASN A 183 10.29 0.39 -3.53
N PHE A 184 11.50 0.80 -3.88
CA PHE A 184 11.77 2.16 -4.36
C PHE A 184 11.53 2.34 -5.86
N SER A 185 11.53 1.26 -6.65
CA SER A 185 11.36 1.36 -8.11
C SER A 185 10.05 2.03 -8.51
N THR A 186 8.96 1.65 -7.85
CA THR A 186 7.60 2.09 -8.15
C THR A 186 6.98 2.90 -7.01
N GLU A 187 7.65 3.03 -5.86
CA GLU A 187 7.10 3.64 -4.64
C GLU A 187 8.13 4.51 -3.87
N CYS A 188 9.11 5.10 -4.56
CA CYS A 188 10.04 6.05 -3.93
C CYS A 188 9.36 7.38 -3.54
N CYS A 189 8.33 7.79 -4.28
CA CYS A 189 7.42 8.85 -3.88
C CYS A 189 6.26 8.23 -3.11
N ARG A 190 6.22 8.45 -1.79
CA ARG A 190 5.09 8.02 -0.96
C ARG A 190 3.96 9.05 -1.02
N GLU A 191 2.73 8.58 -1.00
CA GLU A 191 1.52 9.38 -0.88
C GLU A 191 1.56 10.22 0.40
N PRO A 192 1.18 11.51 0.34
CA PRO A 192 0.93 12.32 1.53
C PRO A 192 -0.15 11.67 2.42
N GLU A 193 -0.08 11.90 3.72
CA GLU A 193 -1.12 11.43 4.64
C GLU A 193 -2.51 11.97 4.30
N GLU A 194 -2.57 13.19 3.78
CA GLU A 194 -3.81 13.81 3.30
C GLU A 194 -4.44 13.02 2.15
N TRP A 195 -3.66 12.28 1.36
CA TRP A 195 -4.12 11.44 0.25
C TRP A 195 -4.34 9.98 0.66
N GLY A 196 -4.57 9.73 1.95
CA GLY A 196 -4.74 8.38 2.47
C GLY A 196 -3.43 7.61 2.61
N GLY A 197 -2.36 8.32 3.00
CA GLY A 197 -1.06 7.75 3.30
C GLY A 197 -0.80 7.57 4.81
N TYR A 198 -1.83 7.43 5.65
CA TYR A 198 -1.67 7.40 7.11
C TYR A 198 -0.64 6.34 7.54
N THR A 199 0.30 6.73 8.39
CA THR A 199 1.43 5.87 8.72
C THR A 199 1.00 4.74 9.66
N GLY A 200 0.75 3.56 9.09
CA GLY A 200 0.51 2.32 9.83
C GLY A 200 -0.87 2.22 10.47
N ILE A 201 -1.03 1.25 11.39
CA ILE A 201 -2.33 0.91 11.96
C ILE A 201 -2.43 1.51 13.36
N ASP A 202 -3.25 2.54 13.49
CA ASP A 202 -3.51 3.20 14.76
C ASP A 202 -4.84 2.73 15.35
N THR A 203 -4.79 1.81 16.31
CA THR A 203 -6.01 1.26 16.91
C THR A 203 -6.86 2.28 17.65
N MET A 204 -6.28 3.44 18.03
CA MET A 204 -7.06 4.51 18.65
C MET A 204 -7.95 5.20 17.62
N LEU A 205 -7.41 5.49 16.43
CA LEU A 205 -8.16 6.06 15.31
C LEU A 205 -9.31 5.13 14.88
N PHE A 206 -8.97 3.85 14.67
CA PHE A 206 -9.96 2.83 14.29
C PHE A 206 -11.06 2.70 15.35
N GLY A 207 -10.68 2.60 16.63
CA GLY A 207 -11.64 2.48 17.72
C GLY A 207 -12.54 3.71 17.88
N ASP A 208 -12.01 4.91 17.64
CA ASP A 208 -12.79 6.15 17.77
C ASP A 208 -13.79 6.34 16.62
N ILE A 209 -13.38 6.04 15.38
CA ILE A 209 -14.26 6.03 14.20
C ILE A 209 -15.33 4.95 14.34
N HIS A 210 -14.92 3.72 14.65
CA HIS A 210 -15.83 2.59 14.76
C HIS A 210 -16.83 2.76 15.91
N ARG A 211 -16.43 3.33 17.05
CA ARG A 211 -17.37 3.68 18.13
C ARG A 211 -18.45 4.68 17.70
N GLN A 212 -18.13 5.60 16.80
CA GLN A 212 -19.07 6.65 16.36
C GLN A 212 -20.02 6.17 15.27
N PHE A 213 -19.56 5.34 14.34
CA PHE A 213 -20.31 5.00 13.13
C PHE A 213 -20.55 3.50 12.92
N GLY A 214 -19.81 2.65 13.63
CA GLY A 214 -19.96 1.20 13.59
C GLY A 214 -21.24 0.76 14.28
N LYS A 215 -21.84 -0.31 13.75
CA LYS A 215 -23.09 -0.89 14.26
C LYS A 215 -22.86 -2.27 14.86
N ARG A 216 -21.67 -2.85 14.69
CA ARG A 216 -21.37 -4.24 15.08
C ARG A 216 -20.03 -4.31 15.80
N GLU A 217 -19.92 -5.21 16.77
CA GLU A 217 -18.65 -5.45 17.44
C GLU A 217 -17.62 -6.14 16.52
N LEU A 218 -16.37 -5.71 16.58
CA LEU A 218 -15.24 -6.30 15.85
C LEU A 218 -14.60 -7.45 16.67
N LYS A 219 -15.27 -8.60 16.73
CA LYS A 219 -14.85 -9.74 17.56
C LYS A 219 -13.65 -10.49 16.98
N THR A 220 -13.63 -10.65 15.66
CA THR A 220 -12.68 -11.51 14.95
C THR A 220 -11.78 -10.73 14.00
N PHE A 221 -12.13 -9.48 13.69
CA PHE A 221 -11.35 -8.61 12.84
C PHE A 221 -9.92 -8.49 13.39
N PRO A 222 -8.90 -8.80 12.58
CA PRO A 222 -7.53 -8.81 13.05
C PRO A 222 -7.05 -7.37 13.13
N LEU A 223 -7.32 -6.65 14.22
CA LEU A 223 -6.74 -5.32 14.43
C LEU A 223 -5.46 -5.46 15.28
N MET A 224 -4.35 -4.91 14.81
CA MET A 224 -3.08 -4.84 15.54
C MET A 224 -2.49 -3.44 15.46
N ASP A 225 -2.05 -2.93 16.60
CA ASP A 225 -1.43 -1.61 16.66
C ASP A 225 -0.01 -1.58 16.10
N ILE A 226 0.34 -0.46 15.45
CA ILE A 226 1.67 -0.19 14.94
C ILE A 226 2.77 -0.39 15.98
N PHE A 227 2.57 0.02 17.23
CA PHE A 227 3.59 -0.17 18.26
C PHE A 227 3.79 -1.63 18.62
N VAL A 228 2.76 -2.48 18.49
CA VAL A 228 2.89 -3.92 18.72
C VAL A 228 3.79 -4.55 17.67
N TYR A 229 3.52 -4.37 16.38
CA TYR A 229 4.35 -5.03 15.37
C TYR A 229 5.72 -4.36 15.20
N LYS A 230 5.83 -3.03 15.30
CA LYS A 230 7.13 -2.33 15.14
C LYS A 230 8.06 -2.49 16.34
N ILE A 231 7.53 -2.50 17.57
CA ILE A 231 8.36 -2.57 18.78
C ILE A 231 8.40 -4.01 19.27
N PHE A 232 7.26 -4.56 19.68
CA PHE A 232 7.25 -5.87 20.31
C PHE A 232 7.64 -6.98 19.33
N TYR A 233 7.02 -7.07 18.14
CA TYR A 233 7.35 -8.16 17.23
C TYR A 233 8.73 -8.00 16.61
N GLN A 234 9.04 -6.81 16.07
CA GLN A 234 10.30 -6.61 15.34
C GLN A 234 11.53 -6.40 16.25
N ARG A 235 11.42 -5.66 17.37
CA ARG A 235 12.58 -5.37 18.23
C ARG A 235 12.76 -6.36 19.36
N ILE A 236 11.67 -6.80 19.98
CA ILE A 236 11.74 -7.67 21.17
C ILE A 236 11.75 -9.14 20.75
N LEU A 237 10.86 -9.54 19.83
CA LEU A 237 10.75 -10.93 19.36
C LEU A 237 11.60 -11.24 18.13
N GLY A 238 12.24 -10.22 17.54
CA GLY A 238 13.17 -10.39 16.42
C GLY A 238 12.53 -10.76 15.09
N MET A 239 11.24 -10.45 14.87
CA MET A 239 10.63 -10.54 13.54
C MET A 239 11.33 -9.59 12.57
N GLU A 240 11.70 -10.07 11.39
CA GLU A 240 12.41 -9.29 10.38
C GLU A 240 11.51 -9.09 9.16
N VAL A 241 11.31 -7.83 8.74
CA VAL A 241 10.57 -7.48 7.52
C VAL A 241 11.57 -7.12 6.42
N ALA A 242 11.64 -7.94 5.37
CA ALA A 242 12.58 -7.79 4.28
C ALA A 242 11.93 -7.26 2.99
N LYS A 243 12.65 -6.40 2.26
CA LYS A 243 12.23 -5.75 1.01
C LYS A 243 13.16 -6.17 -0.14
N PRO A 244 13.09 -7.43 -0.61
CA PRO A 244 14.06 -7.96 -1.58
C PRO A 244 14.05 -7.20 -2.91
N LEU A 245 12.93 -6.57 -3.27
CA LEU A 245 12.80 -5.79 -4.49
C LEU A 245 13.68 -4.52 -4.53
N ASN A 246 14.20 -4.07 -3.38
CA ASN A 246 15.20 -3.00 -3.33
C ASN A 246 16.62 -3.46 -3.68
N LEU A 247 16.86 -4.77 -3.77
CA LEU A 247 18.18 -5.37 -4.01
C LEU A 247 18.34 -5.95 -5.41
N VAL A 248 17.33 -5.79 -6.27
CA VAL A 248 17.32 -6.30 -7.65
C VAL A 248 16.90 -5.21 -8.63
N PRO A 249 17.35 -5.28 -9.90
CA PRO A 249 16.81 -4.43 -10.95
C PRO A 249 15.31 -4.71 -11.10
N TYR A 250 14.48 -3.75 -10.72
CA TYR A 250 13.04 -3.85 -10.86
C TYR A 250 12.58 -2.79 -11.86
N ILE A 251 12.33 -3.21 -13.10
CA ILE A 251 11.64 -2.41 -14.11
C ILE A 251 10.23 -2.96 -14.26
N LYS A 252 9.22 -2.10 -14.12
CA LYS A 252 7.81 -2.46 -14.09
C LYS A 252 7.41 -3.27 -15.31
N ALA A 253 7.73 -2.79 -16.52
CA ALA A 253 7.37 -3.45 -17.77
C ALA A 253 8.02 -4.83 -17.90
N ASP A 254 9.29 -4.97 -17.48
CA ASP A 254 10.02 -6.24 -17.53
C ASP A 254 9.44 -7.25 -16.53
N ALA A 255 9.07 -6.79 -15.34
CA ALA A 255 8.43 -7.64 -14.33
C ALA A 255 7.04 -8.12 -14.78
N GLU A 256 6.22 -7.23 -15.36
CA GLU A 256 4.92 -7.59 -15.94
C GLU A 256 5.09 -8.63 -17.05
N ALA A 257 6.01 -8.40 -17.99
CA ALA A 257 6.28 -9.32 -19.10
C ALA A 257 6.82 -10.67 -18.61
N LEU A 258 7.70 -10.68 -17.60
CA LEU A 258 8.25 -11.89 -17.03
C LEU A 258 7.16 -12.74 -16.35
N LEU A 259 6.30 -12.12 -15.53
CA LEU A 259 5.22 -12.83 -14.85
C LEU A 259 4.18 -13.34 -15.87
N GLU A 260 3.85 -12.55 -16.89
CA GLU A 260 2.94 -12.97 -17.95
C GLU A 260 3.51 -14.16 -18.74
N ASN A 261 4.76 -14.07 -19.20
CA ASN A 261 5.37 -15.11 -20.01
C ASN A 261 5.58 -16.41 -19.24
N LYS A 262 5.94 -16.34 -17.96
CA LYS A 262 6.27 -17.53 -17.16
C LYS A 262 5.04 -18.20 -16.56
N PHE A 263 4.02 -17.42 -16.18
CA PHE A 263 2.88 -17.92 -15.39
C PHE A 263 1.52 -17.62 -16.00
N GLY A 264 1.45 -16.83 -17.09
CA GLY A 264 0.18 -16.34 -17.63
C GLY A 264 -0.49 -15.28 -16.76
N TRP A 265 0.27 -14.66 -15.84
CA TRP A 265 -0.16 -13.53 -15.01
C TRP A 265 -0.65 -12.38 -15.90
N LYS A 266 -1.69 -11.66 -15.47
CA LYS A 266 -2.31 -10.59 -16.25
C LYS A 266 -2.12 -9.24 -15.57
N LYS A 267 -1.58 -8.30 -16.34
CA LYS A 267 -1.36 -6.93 -15.90
C LYS A 267 -2.65 -6.20 -15.60
N PHE A 268 -2.61 -5.36 -14.58
CA PHE A 268 -3.68 -4.43 -14.27
C PHE A 268 -3.46 -3.11 -15.00
N GLN A 269 -4.54 -2.37 -15.22
CA GLN A 269 -4.48 -1.07 -15.88
C GLN A 269 -3.72 -0.03 -15.04
N HIS A 270 -3.94 -0.04 -13.72
CA HIS A 270 -3.24 0.79 -12.76
C HIS A 270 -2.86 0.00 -11.50
N LYS A 271 -2.04 0.60 -10.64
CA LYS A 271 -1.64 0.04 -9.35
C LYS A 271 -2.87 -0.14 -8.45
N HIS A 272 -2.87 -1.19 -7.61
CA HIS A 272 -3.95 -1.57 -6.68
C HIS A 272 -5.29 -2.00 -7.29
N HIS A 273 -5.39 -2.10 -8.62
CA HIS A 273 -6.62 -2.55 -9.29
C HIS A 273 -6.96 -4.04 -9.07
N GLU A 274 -6.13 -4.77 -8.32
CA GLU A 274 -6.46 -6.08 -7.78
C GLU A 274 -7.65 -6.06 -6.80
N SER A 275 -7.87 -4.95 -6.07
CA SER A 275 -9.00 -4.74 -5.16
C SER A 275 -10.04 -3.83 -5.79
N ARG A 276 -11.30 -4.28 -5.80
CA ARG A 276 -12.43 -3.48 -6.28
C ARG A 276 -12.68 -2.26 -5.45
N PHE A 277 -12.55 -2.37 -4.12
CA PHE A 277 -12.75 -1.22 -3.25
C PHE A 277 -11.63 -0.19 -3.43
N THR A 278 -10.37 -0.64 -3.48
CA THR A 278 -9.25 0.29 -3.67
C THR A 278 -9.31 0.96 -5.04
N ARG A 279 -9.66 0.24 -6.11
CA ARG A 279 -9.91 0.85 -7.43
C ARG A 279 -11.03 1.90 -7.35
N PHE A 280 -12.18 1.56 -6.78
CA PHE A 280 -13.28 2.51 -6.59
C PHE A 280 -12.83 3.76 -5.81
N TYR A 281 -12.08 3.54 -4.74
CA TYR A 281 -11.57 4.59 -3.88
C TYR A 281 -10.58 5.51 -4.61
N GLU A 282 -9.58 4.95 -5.28
CA GLU A 282 -8.52 5.72 -5.94
C GLU A 282 -8.98 6.39 -7.24
N ASP A 283 -9.87 5.76 -8.01
CA ASP A 283 -10.30 6.27 -9.33
C ASP A 283 -11.61 7.06 -9.29
N TYR A 284 -12.48 6.87 -8.29
CA TYR A 284 -13.75 7.61 -8.16
C TYR A 284 -13.79 8.46 -6.89
N TRP A 285 -13.68 7.82 -5.72
CA TRP A 285 -13.99 8.47 -4.44
C TRP A 285 -13.02 9.61 -4.15
N MET A 286 -11.72 9.33 -4.18
CA MET A 286 -10.69 10.28 -3.79
C MET A 286 -10.60 11.51 -4.71
N PRO A 287 -10.51 11.35 -6.06
CA PRO A 287 -10.39 12.50 -6.94
C PRO A 287 -11.65 13.38 -6.91
N LYS A 288 -12.84 12.78 -6.90
CA LYS A 288 -14.10 13.54 -6.95
C LYS A 288 -14.49 14.17 -5.62
N LYS A 289 -14.18 13.52 -4.48
CA LYS A 289 -14.55 14.01 -3.14
C LYS A 289 -13.51 14.91 -2.50
N PHE A 290 -12.23 14.53 -2.60
CA PHE A 290 -11.14 15.21 -1.89
C PHE A 290 -10.24 16.02 -2.82
N GLY A 291 -10.34 15.85 -4.14
CA GLY A 291 -9.45 16.50 -5.10
C GLY A 291 -8.02 15.95 -5.09
N TYR A 292 -7.81 14.78 -4.48
CA TYR A 292 -6.50 14.14 -4.39
C TYR A 292 -6.38 13.01 -5.42
N GLU A 293 -5.17 12.78 -5.90
CA GLU A 293 -4.91 11.79 -6.94
C GLU A 293 -3.61 11.02 -6.69
N LYS A 294 -3.73 9.83 -6.10
CA LYS A 294 -2.57 8.95 -5.79
C LYS A 294 -1.71 8.63 -7.02
N ARG A 295 -2.30 8.64 -8.23
CA ARG A 295 -1.57 8.46 -9.49
C ARG A 295 -0.40 9.45 -9.63
N ARG A 296 -0.48 10.65 -9.05
CA ARG A 296 0.65 11.60 -9.01
C ARG A 296 1.87 11.03 -8.32
N ALA A 297 1.71 10.38 -7.17
CA ALA A 297 2.80 9.74 -6.44
C ALA A 297 3.33 8.52 -7.20
N HIS A 298 2.43 7.68 -7.70
CA HIS A 298 2.79 6.50 -8.51
C HIS A 298 3.60 6.88 -9.75
N PHE A 299 3.12 7.82 -10.56
CA PHE A 299 3.83 8.28 -11.76
C PHE A 299 5.09 9.05 -11.43
N SER A 300 5.11 9.85 -10.35
CA SER A 300 6.32 10.54 -9.89
C SER A 300 7.42 9.57 -9.50
N SER A 301 7.08 8.42 -8.90
CA SER A 301 8.05 7.35 -8.66
C SER A 301 8.65 6.83 -9.96
N LEU A 302 7.82 6.53 -10.95
CA LEU A 302 8.27 6.05 -12.27
C LEU A 302 9.11 7.10 -13.03
N ILE A 303 8.81 8.39 -12.88
CA ILE A 303 9.64 9.46 -13.46
C ILE A 303 11.02 9.48 -12.80
N MET A 304 11.07 9.47 -11.47
CA MET A 304 12.33 9.52 -10.73
C MET A 304 13.21 8.30 -10.99
N THR A 305 12.61 7.14 -11.25
CA THR A 305 13.32 5.90 -11.57
C THR A 305 13.52 5.66 -13.06
N GLY A 306 13.17 6.63 -13.92
CA GLY A 306 13.46 6.61 -15.35
C GLY A 306 12.56 5.69 -16.19
N GLN A 307 11.42 5.27 -15.64
CA GLN A 307 10.48 4.33 -16.28
C GLN A 307 9.30 5.02 -16.96
N LEU A 308 9.08 6.31 -16.73
CA LEU A 308 8.03 7.11 -17.35
C LEU A 308 8.53 8.54 -17.59
N THR A 309 8.26 9.12 -18.76
CA THR A 309 8.59 10.53 -19.00
C THR A 309 7.56 11.42 -18.31
N ARG A 310 7.98 12.64 -17.94
CA ARG A 310 7.09 13.63 -17.32
C ARG A 310 5.88 13.95 -18.21
N ASP A 311 6.11 14.11 -19.52
CA ASP A 311 5.04 14.44 -20.47
C ASP A 311 4.02 13.31 -20.62
N ALA A 312 4.49 12.06 -20.70
CA ALA A 312 3.60 10.89 -20.73
C ALA A 312 2.78 10.77 -19.43
N ALA A 313 3.38 11.09 -18.29
CA ALA A 313 2.68 11.12 -17.01
C ALA A 313 1.58 12.21 -16.98
N LEU A 314 1.89 13.41 -17.46
CA LEU A 314 0.92 14.50 -17.58
C LEU A 314 -0.23 14.16 -18.54
N GLU A 315 0.08 13.54 -19.68
CA GLU A 315 -0.94 13.11 -20.62
C GLU A 315 -1.86 12.08 -19.96
N ARG A 316 -1.29 11.06 -19.30
CA ARG A 316 -2.07 10.00 -18.67
C ARG A 316 -2.92 10.51 -17.52
N ILE A 317 -2.39 11.41 -16.69
CA ILE A 317 -3.14 11.93 -15.54
C ILE A 317 -4.25 12.90 -15.94
N SER A 318 -4.15 13.53 -17.12
CA SER A 318 -5.21 14.41 -17.65
C SER A 318 -6.53 13.69 -17.96
N LYS A 319 -6.54 12.35 -17.93
CA LYS A 319 -7.69 11.50 -18.24
C LYS A 319 -7.92 10.49 -17.10
N PRO A 320 -9.17 10.18 -16.74
CA PRO A 320 -9.46 9.06 -15.85
C PRO A 320 -8.87 7.74 -16.39
N GLU A 321 -8.46 6.83 -15.50
CA GLU A 321 -8.08 5.46 -15.93
C GLU A 321 -9.31 4.71 -16.44
N MET A 322 -10.44 4.85 -15.76
CA MET A 322 -11.68 4.16 -16.07
C MET A 322 -12.72 5.13 -16.63
N ASP A 323 -13.55 4.67 -17.57
CA ASP A 323 -14.62 5.49 -18.12
C ASP A 323 -15.75 5.73 -17.11
N GLU A 324 -16.51 6.81 -17.32
CA GLU A 324 -17.54 7.25 -16.37
C GLU A 324 -18.68 6.23 -16.21
N HIS A 325 -18.97 5.41 -17.22
CA HIS A 325 -20.00 4.37 -17.10
C HIS A 325 -19.52 3.25 -16.18
N PHE A 326 -18.28 2.78 -16.36
CA PHE A 326 -17.66 1.80 -15.48
C PHE A 326 -17.60 2.30 -14.03
N LEU A 327 -17.17 3.56 -13.82
CA LEU A 327 -17.07 4.12 -12.47
C LEU A 327 -18.42 4.23 -11.75
N ARG A 328 -19.51 4.50 -12.49
CA ARG A 328 -20.87 4.47 -11.92
C ARG A 328 -21.28 3.06 -11.51
N GLN A 329 -20.98 2.05 -12.32
CA GLN A 329 -21.22 0.65 -11.96
C GLN A 329 -20.44 0.23 -10.72
N GLU A 330 -19.18 0.67 -10.58
CA GLU A 330 -18.40 0.41 -9.37
C GLU A 330 -18.99 1.11 -8.14
N PHE A 331 -19.50 2.35 -8.28
CA PHE A 331 -20.21 3.02 -7.19
C PHE A 331 -21.46 2.25 -6.74
N GLU A 332 -22.30 1.82 -7.69
CA GLU A 332 -23.47 0.99 -7.42
C GLU A 332 -23.10 -0.33 -6.77
N TYR A 333 -22.04 -0.98 -7.27
CA TYR A 333 -21.53 -2.23 -6.70
C TYR A 333 -21.08 -2.05 -5.25
N VAL A 334 -20.30 -1.00 -4.96
CA VAL A 334 -19.81 -0.72 -3.60
C VAL A 334 -20.98 -0.40 -2.66
N ALA A 335 -21.95 0.42 -3.09
CA ALA A 335 -23.15 0.70 -2.30
C ALA A 335 -23.88 -0.60 -1.93
N ASN A 336 -24.23 -1.40 -2.94
CA ASN A 336 -24.96 -2.65 -2.75
C ASN A 336 -24.19 -3.64 -1.87
N LYS A 337 -22.88 -3.78 -2.08
CA LYS A 337 -22.03 -4.69 -1.30
C LYS A 337 -21.90 -4.27 0.16
N LEU A 338 -21.97 -2.96 0.45
CA LEU A 338 -21.98 -2.41 1.80
C LEU A 338 -23.36 -2.41 2.46
N ASP A 339 -24.37 -3.05 1.85
CA ASP A 339 -25.79 -3.01 2.25
C ASP A 339 -26.34 -1.58 2.36
N MET A 340 -25.97 -0.73 1.39
CA MET A 340 -26.44 0.65 1.26
C MET A 340 -27.16 0.82 -0.07
N SER A 341 -28.19 1.66 -0.09
CA SER A 341 -28.71 2.19 -1.35
C SER A 341 -27.70 3.15 -1.98
N VAL A 342 -27.79 3.32 -3.30
CA VAL A 342 -26.97 4.30 -4.04
C VAL A 342 -27.18 5.71 -3.47
N ALA A 343 -28.40 6.06 -3.08
CA ALA A 343 -28.72 7.35 -2.48
C ALA A 343 -28.02 7.57 -1.14
N GLU A 344 -27.98 6.56 -0.26
CA GLU A 344 -27.28 6.66 1.03
C GLU A 344 -25.77 6.80 0.84
N LEU A 345 -25.16 6.06 -0.10
CA LEU A 345 -23.74 6.22 -0.39
C LEU A 345 -23.45 7.60 -0.99
N GLN A 346 -24.34 8.11 -1.84
CA GLN A 346 -24.24 9.46 -2.41
C GLN A 346 -24.31 10.54 -1.33
N GLU A 347 -25.21 10.41 -0.36
CA GLU A 347 -25.29 11.33 0.78
C GLU A 347 -23.98 11.34 1.60
N ILE A 348 -23.38 10.17 1.83
CA ILE A 348 -22.05 10.09 2.46
C ILE A 348 -20.99 10.77 1.59
N PHE A 349 -21.02 10.51 0.28
CA PHE A 349 -20.07 11.08 -0.67
C PHE A 349 -20.12 12.61 -0.69
N GLU A 350 -21.31 13.21 -0.61
CA GLU A 350 -21.54 14.66 -0.59
C GLU A 350 -21.30 15.31 0.78
N GLY A 351 -21.08 14.50 1.83
CA GLY A 351 -20.81 14.97 3.18
C GLY A 351 -19.54 15.80 3.31
N GLU A 352 -19.47 16.60 4.37
CA GLU A 352 -18.31 17.47 4.64
C GLU A 352 -17.05 16.65 4.95
N ASN A 353 -15.97 16.91 4.19
CA ASN A 353 -14.68 16.25 4.35
C ASN A 353 -14.07 16.51 5.72
N LYS A 354 -13.49 15.48 6.31
CA LYS A 354 -12.75 15.51 7.58
C LYS A 354 -11.35 14.97 7.38
N THR A 355 -10.56 15.02 8.44
CA THR A 355 -9.23 14.41 8.52
C THR A 355 -9.16 13.51 9.74
N TYR A 356 -8.13 12.67 9.83
CA TYR A 356 -7.86 11.86 11.03
C TYR A 356 -7.75 12.72 12.31
N LYS A 357 -7.44 14.02 12.20
CA LYS A 357 -7.36 14.96 13.34
C LYS A 357 -8.72 15.24 13.98
N ASN A 358 -9.82 14.98 13.28
CA ASN A 358 -11.17 15.08 13.81
C ASN A 358 -11.55 13.89 14.71
N TYR A 359 -10.67 12.91 14.85
CA TYR A 359 -10.86 11.68 15.61
C TYR A 359 -9.70 11.47 16.60
N LYS A 360 -9.94 10.75 17.70
CA LYS A 360 -8.87 10.39 18.64
C LYS A 360 -7.85 9.51 17.93
N ASN A 361 -6.58 9.86 18.01
CA ASN A 361 -5.50 9.14 17.33
C ASN A 361 -4.18 9.28 18.09
N LYS A 362 -3.23 8.42 17.76
CA LYS A 362 -1.84 8.40 18.25
C LYS A 362 -0.86 8.94 17.21
N ARG A 363 -1.32 9.76 16.25
CA ARG A 363 -0.48 10.23 15.13
C ARG A 363 0.80 10.93 15.59
N TRP A 364 0.74 11.69 16.68
CA TRP A 364 1.91 12.37 17.25
C TRP A 364 3.01 11.37 17.66
N ALA A 365 2.64 10.28 18.34
CA ALA A 365 3.57 9.25 18.80
C ALA A 365 4.11 8.43 17.62
N ILE A 366 3.25 8.13 16.64
CA ILE A 366 3.63 7.47 15.40
C ILE A 366 4.66 8.32 14.63
N GLY A 367 4.43 9.64 14.55
CA GLY A 367 5.33 10.59 13.92
C GLY A 367 6.69 10.67 14.60
N LEU A 368 6.72 10.68 15.93
CA LEU A 368 7.97 10.63 16.69
C LEU A 368 8.76 9.35 16.37
N GLY A 369 8.08 8.19 16.35
CA GLY A 369 8.69 6.92 15.98
C GLY A 369 9.23 6.91 14.54
N ALA A 370 8.46 7.43 13.58
CA ALA A 370 8.86 7.54 12.18
C ALA A 370 10.11 8.44 12.01
N ASN A 371 10.16 9.58 12.71
CA ASN A 371 11.32 10.47 12.70
C ASN A 371 12.57 9.80 13.25
N ILE A 372 12.45 9.05 14.37
CA ILE A 372 13.56 8.27 14.94
C ILE A 372 14.05 7.23 13.92
N MET A 373 13.14 6.49 13.27
CA MET A 373 13.50 5.49 12.25
C MET A 373 14.24 6.11 11.08
N ARG A 374 13.85 7.32 10.63
CA ARG A 374 14.55 8.07 9.59
C ARG A 374 15.95 8.51 10.05
N MET A 375 16.08 9.05 11.27
CA MET A 375 17.37 9.44 11.84
C MET A 375 18.35 8.25 11.96
N LEU A 376 17.83 7.05 12.18
CA LEU A 376 18.61 5.81 12.22
C LEU A 376 18.86 5.19 10.83
N GLY A 377 18.44 5.84 9.73
CA GLY A 377 18.62 5.34 8.36
C GLY A 377 17.77 4.11 8.01
N MET A 378 16.72 3.82 8.78
CA MET A 378 15.88 2.62 8.61
C MET A 378 14.66 2.86 7.71
N GLU A 379 14.34 4.11 7.42
CA GLU A 379 13.33 4.51 6.44
C GLU A 379 13.85 5.73 5.67
N ASN A 380 14.05 5.55 4.37
CA ASN A 380 14.64 6.55 3.48
C ASN A 380 13.59 7.35 2.70
N ARG A 381 12.32 6.93 2.74
CA ARG A 381 11.23 7.69 2.13
C ARG A 381 10.81 8.84 3.04
N LEU A 382 10.33 9.89 2.40
CA LEU A 382 9.68 10.99 3.09
C LEU A 382 8.31 10.52 3.61
N LEU A 383 8.22 10.33 4.92
CA LEU A 383 6.97 10.08 5.63
C LEU A 383 6.53 11.39 6.28
N ARG A 384 5.32 11.84 5.97
CA ARG A 384 4.81 13.06 6.55
C ARG A 384 3.33 12.98 6.77
#